data_AF-A0A968WJK4-F1
#
_entry.id   AF-A0A968WJK4-F1
#
_cell.length_a   1.000
_cell.length_b   1.000
_cell.length_c   1.000
_cell.angle_alpha   90.00
_cell.angle_beta   90.00
_cell.angle_gamma   90.00
#
_symmetry.space_group_name_H-M   'P 1'
#
loop_
_entity.id
_entity.type
_entity.pdbx_description
1 polymer ?
#
loop_
_entity_poly.entity_id
_entity_poly.type
_entity_poly.pdbx_seq_one_letter_code
_entity_poly.pdbx_strand_id
1 'polypeptide(L)'
;MIAQQRSKAEQKARNLNAELERRVQELNVANTELSKSTEKLQQTQSQLILEEKMSALGRLVAGIAHEINTPLGAIQASAGNITKALEESFEYLPQLLQRLNTEQQADFFNLLNEAMQAKNFITYSEKRAFKKTLVSQLEEQGITNVKHIADQLIDIGIYKDIQAFLPLLKHPHIDWILQLAYNLTRLQSNNRTTLTAVERAAKVVFALKSYARYGGTHPAGNRSGERQLIQVSEGLETVLELYRNQIKQGIEVVRDYQSIPAIWCYPDELIQVWTNLIHNAIQAMKHEGYPGDRHSPGGQLRYSAGSRFWVWNSARDSG
;
A
#
# COMPACT_ATOMS: atom_id res chain seq x y z
N MET A 1 -8.68 74.39 -64.24
CA MET A 1 -8.61 74.17 -62.77
C MET A 1 -9.17 72.80 -62.34
N ILE A 2 -10.40 72.44 -62.73
CA ILE A 2 -11.04 71.15 -62.38
C ILE A 2 -10.26 69.92 -62.89
N ALA A 3 -9.78 69.93 -64.14
CA ALA A 3 -9.00 68.82 -64.71
C ALA A 3 -7.66 68.58 -63.96
N GLN A 4 -7.04 69.63 -63.46
CA GLN A 4 -5.76 69.57 -62.75
C GLN A 4 -5.94 69.03 -61.30
N GLN A 5 -7.06 69.37 -60.65
CA GLN A 5 -7.44 68.79 -59.37
C GLN A 5 -7.82 67.31 -59.49
N ARG A 6 -8.56 66.94 -60.55
CA ARG A 6 -8.92 65.54 -60.83
C ARG A 6 -7.69 64.67 -61.10
N SER A 7 -6.75 65.16 -61.92
CA SER A 7 -5.48 64.46 -62.17
C SER A 7 -4.63 64.29 -60.90
N LYS A 8 -4.55 65.31 -60.02
CA LYS A 8 -3.87 65.18 -58.71
C LYS A 8 -4.56 64.17 -57.79
N ALA A 9 -5.90 64.14 -57.78
CA ALA A 9 -6.67 63.18 -56.98
C ALA A 9 -6.48 61.74 -57.48
N GLU A 10 -6.50 61.53 -58.80
CA GLU A 10 -6.25 60.23 -59.44
C GLU A 10 -4.82 59.74 -59.17
N GLN A 11 -3.82 60.62 -59.23
CA GLN A 11 -2.44 60.26 -58.89
C GLN A 11 -2.29 59.91 -57.41
N LYS A 12 -2.93 60.67 -56.50
CA LYS A 12 -2.91 60.37 -55.07
C LYS A 12 -3.59 59.04 -54.76
N ALA A 13 -4.72 58.75 -55.41
CA ALA A 13 -5.43 57.48 -55.27
C ALA A 13 -4.58 56.30 -55.77
N ARG A 14 -3.89 56.44 -56.91
CA ARG A 14 -2.95 55.42 -57.42
C ARG A 14 -1.81 55.14 -56.45
N ASN A 15 -1.19 56.20 -55.91
CA ASN A 15 -0.10 56.05 -54.94
C ASN A 15 -0.58 55.39 -53.63
N LEU A 16 -1.76 55.77 -53.14
CA LEU A 16 -2.35 55.19 -51.93
C LEU A 16 -2.70 53.71 -52.15
N ASN A 17 -3.20 53.35 -53.34
CA ASN A 17 -3.55 51.97 -53.66
C ASN A 17 -2.30 51.09 -53.77
N ALA A 18 -1.23 51.60 -54.40
CA ALA A 18 0.05 50.90 -54.47
C ALA A 18 0.69 50.68 -53.07
N GLU A 19 0.59 51.67 -52.18
CA GLU A 19 1.06 51.51 -50.78
C GLU A 19 0.17 50.54 -49.98
N LEU A 20 -1.14 50.54 -50.22
CA LEU A 20 -2.06 49.59 -49.61
C LEU A 20 -1.74 48.15 -50.05
N GLU A 21 -1.55 47.93 -51.35
CA GLU A 21 -1.15 46.63 -51.91
C GLU A 21 0.17 46.14 -51.31
N ARG A 22 1.17 47.05 -51.18
CA ARG A 22 2.45 46.75 -50.53
C ARG A 22 2.26 46.30 -49.09
N ARG A 23 1.47 47.02 -48.30
CA ARG A 23 1.18 46.68 -46.89
C ARG A 23 0.39 45.38 -46.74
N VAL A 24 -0.55 45.10 -47.63
CA VAL A 24 -1.29 43.84 -47.64
C VAL A 24 -0.34 42.67 -47.92
N GLN A 25 0.58 42.84 -48.87
CA GLN A 25 1.60 41.83 -49.18
C GLN A 25 2.52 41.58 -47.97
N GLU A 26 3.01 42.65 -47.32
CA GLU A 26 3.83 42.57 -46.11
C GLU A 26 3.10 41.86 -44.97
N LEU A 27 1.82 42.19 -44.73
CA LEU A 27 0.99 41.55 -43.72
C LEU A 27 0.77 40.06 -44.01
N ASN A 28 0.55 39.68 -45.27
CA ASN A 28 0.38 38.28 -45.64
C ASN A 28 1.66 37.46 -45.42
N VAL A 29 2.82 38.02 -45.76
CA VAL A 29 4.13 37.41 -45.47
C VAL A 29 4.32 37.26 -43.95
N ALA A 30 4.10 38.34 -43.19
CA ALA A 30 4.24 38.31 -41.73
C ALA A 30 3.27 37.32 -41.05
N ASN A 31 2.02 37.24 -41.50
CA ASN A 31 1.05 36.26 -40.99
C ASN A 31 1.48 34.82 -41.29
N THR A 32 2.05 34.58 -42.48
CA THR A 32 2.51 33.25 -42.88
C THR A 32 3.73 32.82 -42.04
N GLU A 33 4.67 33.73 -41.80
CA GLU A 33 5.82 33.49 -40.92
C GLU A 33 5.39 33.27 -39.47
N LEU A 34 4.47 34.10 -38.98
CA LEU A 34 3.92 33.97 -37.63
C LEU A 34 3.26 32.60 -37.45
N SER A 35 2.41 32.20 -38.40
CA SER A 35 1.73 30.90 -38.38
C SER A 35 2.72 29.73 -38.34
N LYS A 36 3.80 29.79 -39.15
CA LYS A 36 4.87 28.78 -39.14
C LYS A 36 5.62 28.75 -37.81
N SER A 37 5.90 29.91 -37.24
CA SER A 37 6.59 30.03 -35.95
C SER A 37 5.75 29.48 -34.81
N THR A 38 4.44 29.77 -34.80
CA THR A 38 3.50 29.24 -33.81
C THR A 38 3.36 27.73 -33.91
N GLU A 39 3.29 27.18 -35.12
CA GLU A 39 3.20 25.73 -35.34
C GLU A 39 4.47 25.02 -34.85
N LYS A 40 5.64 25.60 -35.16
CA LYS A 40 6.93 25.09 -34.68
C LYS A 40 7.05 25.16 -33.15
N LEU A 41 6.64 26.27 -32.54
CA LEU A 41 6.58 26.42 -31.08
C LEU A 41 5.69 25.36 -30.45
N GLN A 42 4.51 25.12 -31.02
CA GLN A 42 3.56 24.13 -30.51
C GLN A 42 4.09 22.69 -30.63
N GLN A 43 4.81 22.38 -31.71
CA GLN A 43 5.52 21.10 -31.88
C GLN A 43 6.65 20.95 -30.86
N THR A 44 7.52 21.95 -30.71
CA THR A 44 8.61 21.92 -29.73
C THR A 44 8.09 21.81 -28.29
N GLN A 45 7.03 22.53 -27.95
CA GLN A 45 6.40 22.43 -26.64
C GLN A 45 5.85 21.01 -26.39
N SER A 46 5.24 20.40 -27.40
CA SER A 46 4.74 19.02 -27.30
C SER A 46 5.87 18.01 -27.12
N GLN A 47 7.00 18.20 -27.81
CA GLN A 47 8.21 17.39 -27.69
C GLN A 47 8.81 17.49 -26.27
N LEU A 48 8.96 18.71 -25.75
CA LEU A 48 9.51 18.95 -24.41
C LEU A 48 8.64 18.34 -23.31
N ILE A 49 7.31 18.47 -23.43
CA ILE A 49 6.36 17.83 -22.50
C ILE A 49 6.53 16.31 -22.54
N LEU A 50 6.71 15.71 -23.73
CA LEU A 50 6.92 14.28 -23.85
C LEU A 50 8.24 13.83 -23.20
N GLU A 51 9.33 14.56 -23.43
CA GLU A 51 10.64 14.28 -22.81
C GLU A 51 10.59 14.41 -21.28
N GLU A 52 9.94 15.47 -20.77
CA GLU A 52 9.75 15.66 -19.34
C GLU A 52 8.93 14.52 -18.72
N LYS A 53 7.87 14.07 -19.39
CA LYS A 53 7.07 12.91 -18.99
C LYS A 53 7.88 11.61 -18.97
N MET A 54 8.72 11.37 -19.98
CA MET A 54 9.57 10.18 -20.03
C MET A 54 10.64 10.19 -18.94
N SER A 55 11.20 11.37 -18.64
CA SER A 55 12.14 11.55 -17.53
C SER A 55 11.48 11.38 -16.15
N ALA A 56 10.27 11.93 -15.97
CA ALA A 56 9.47 11.71 -14.77
C ALA A 56 9.09 10.24 -14.59
N LEU A 57 8.68 9.56 -15.67
CA LEU A 57 8.40 8.13 -15.69
C LEU A 57 9.65 7.31 -15.34
N GLY A 58 10.82 7.63 -15.90
CA GLY A 58 12.07 6.92 -15.59
C GLY A 58 12.44 6.99 -14.10
N ARG A 59 12.31 8.17 -13.48
CA ARG A 59 12.52 8.35 -12.03
C ARG A 59 11.49 7.60 -11.20
N LEU A 60 10.22 7.61 -11.62
CA LEU A 60 9.13 6.93 -10.93
C LEU A 60 9.25 5.41 -11.04
N VAL A 61 9.62 4.88 -12.21
CA VAL A 61 9.90 3.44 -12.42
C VAL A 61 11.06 2.97 -11.56
N ALA A 62 12.15 3.74 -11.46
CA ALA A 62 13.28 3.42 -10.59
C ALA A 62 12.89 3.41 -9.10
N GLY A 63 12.11 4.41 -8.66
CA GLY A 63 11.58 4.48 -7.29
C GLY A 63 10.64 3.31 -6.98
N ILE A 64 9.73 2.97 -7.89
CA ILE A 64 8.80 1.85 -7.74
C ILE A 64 9.53 0.52 -7.75
N ALA A 65 10.54 0.34 -8.61
CA ALA A 65 11.37 -0.87 -8.60
C ALA A 65 12.03 -1.05 -7.24
N HIS A 66 12.58 0.03 -6.65
CA HIS A 66 13.14 -0.02 -5.30
C HIS A 66 12.09 -0.40 -4.24
N GLU A 67 10.92 0.25 -4.28
CA GLU A 67 9.83 0.01 -3.34
C GLU A 67 9.17 -1.37 -3.46
N ILE A 68 9.23 -2.02 -4.64
CA ILE A 68 8.82 -3.41 -4.85
C ILE A 68 9.93 -4.38 -4.40
N ASN A 69 11.18 -4.05 -4.67
CA ASN A 69 12.31 -4.93 -4.34
C ASN A 69 12.47 -5.11 -2.82
N THR A 70 12.21 -4.09 -2.02
CA THR A 70 12.29 -4.19 -0.55
C THR A 70 11.36 -5.27 0.03
N PRO A 71 10.03 -5.26 -0.21
CA PRO A 71 9.16 -6.33 0.26
C PRO A 71 9.49 -7.68 -0.37
N LEU A 72 9.87 -7.74 -1.66
CA LEU A 72 10.29 -9.01 -2.27
C LEU A 72 11.51 -9.63 -1.59
N GLY A 73 12.51 -8.83 -1.24
CA GLY A 73 13.69 -9.28 -0.50
C GLY A 73 13.31 -9.81 0.89
N ALA A 74 12.37 -9.16 1.58
CA ALA A 74 11.86 -9.64 2.86
C ALA A 74 11.11 -10.98 2.71
N ILE A 75 10.28 -11.14 1.67
CA ILE A 75 9.59 -12.39 1.35
C ILE A 75 10.61 -13.51 1.10
N GLN A 76 11.63 -13.26 0.28
CA GLN A 76 12.65 -14.25 -0.05
C GLN A 76 13.44 -14.69 1.19
N ALA A 77 13.90 -13.73 2.01
CA ALA A 77 14.62 -14.04 3.24
C ALA A 77 13.74 -14.82 4.23
N SER A 78 12.48 -14.41 4.41
CA SER A 78 11.54 -15.11 5.28
C SER A 78 11.21 -16.51 4.78
N ALA A 79 11.04 -16.69 3.47
CA ALA A 79 10.82 -18.01 2.88
C ALA A 79 12.02 -18.95 3.11
N GLY A 80 13.25 -18.48 2.89
CA GLY A 80 14.46 -19.26 3.17
C GLY A 80 14.59 -19.64 4.66
N ASN A 81 14.29 -18.70 5.56
CA ASN A 81 14.27 -18.96 7.00
C ASN A 81 13.21 -19.98 7.40
N ILE A 82 12.01 -19.91 6.79
CA ILE A 82 10.92 -20.86 7.02
C ILE A 82 11.34 -22.26 6.58
N THR A 83 11.92 -22.41 5.39
CA THR A 83 12.41 -23.70 4.89
C THR A 83 13.42 -24.32 5.86
N LYS A 84 14.44 -23.56 6.26
CA LYS A 84 15.45 -24.04 7.20
C LYS A 84 14.86 -24.43 8.57
N ALA A 85 13.99 -23.59 9.13
CA ALA A 85 13.36 -23.87 10.42
C ALA A 85 12.42 -25.08 10.35
N LEU A 86 11.73 -25.30 9.23
CA LEU A 86 10.92 -26.50 9.01
C LEU A 86 11.78 -27.75 8.94
N GLU A 87 12.88 -27.73 8.17
CA GLU A 87 13.82 -28.86 8.07
C GLU A 87 14.37 -29.27 9.44
N GLU A 88 14.88 -28.30 10.21
CA GLU A 88 15.36 -28.53 11.58
C GLU A 88 14.24 -29.04 12.51
N SER A 89 13.02 -28.52 12.37
CA SER A 89 11.88 -28.95 13.19
C SER A 89 11.48 -30.39 12.89
N PHE A 90 11.49 -30.81 11.63
CA PHE A 90 11.21 -32.20 11.25
C PHE A 90 12.28 -33.18 11.74
N GLU A 91 13.53 -32.74 11.84
CA GLU A 91 14.62 -33.56 12.38
C GLU A 91 14.50 -33.74 13.91
N TYR A 92 14.19 -32.67 14.65
CA TYR A 92 14.21 -32.67 16.11
C TYR A 92 12.90 -33.10 16.76
N LEU A 93 11.74 -32.80 16.17
CA LEU A 93 10.43 -33.07 16.77
C LEU A 93 10.23 -34.56 17.12
N PRO A 94 10.48 -35.53 16.21
CA PRO A 94 10.30 -36.95 16.54
C PRO A 94 11.22 -37.41 17.66
N GLN A 95 12.47 -36.93 17.65
CA GLN A 95 13.48 -37.28 18.64
C GLN A 95 13.15 -36.72 20.03
N LEU A 96 12.52 -35.54 20.06
CA LEU A 96 12.08 -34.91 21.29
C LEU A 96 10.87 -35.63 21.87
N LEU A 97 9.84 -35.91 21.05
CA LEU A 97 8.62 -36.59 21.50
C LEU A 97 8.91 -38.00 22.06
N GLN A 98 9.93 -38.70 21.55
CA GLN A 98 10.35 -40.00 22.10
C GLN A 98 11.02 -39.90 23.48
N ARG A 99 11.57 -38.73 23.83
CA ARG A 99 12.28 -38.49 25.11
C ARG A 99 11.38 -37.91 26.19
N LEU A 100 10.29 -37.25 25.80
CA LEU A 100 9.33 -36.67 26.73
C LEU A 100 8.24 -37.67 27.09
N ASN A 101 7.88 -37.74 28.37
CA ASN A 101 6.70 -38.49 28.81
C ASN A 101 5.39 -37.74 28.45
N THR A 102 4.23 -38.37 28.66
CA THR A 102 2.93 -37.80 28.26
C THR A 102 2.63 -36.44 28.91
N GLU A 103 2.99 -36.26 30.17
CA GLU A 103 2.78 -34.99 30.90
C GLU A 103 3.68 -33.88 30.35
N GLN A 104 4.97 -34.18 30.14
CA GLN A 104 5.93 -33.26 29.54
C GLN A 104 5.58 -32.89 28.09
N GLN A 105 5.02 -33.82 27.32
CA GLN A 105 4.53 -33.50 25.98
C GLN A 105 3.40 -32.47 26.06
N ALA A 106 2.46 -32.63 26.99
CA ALA A 106 1.39 -31.66 27.21
C ALA A 106 1.95 -30.29 27.62
N ASP A 107 2.90 -30.26 28.56
CA ASP A 107 3.57 -29.02 28.98
C ASP A 107 4.29 -28.35 27.80
N PHE A 108 4.93 -29.14 26.92
CA PHE A 108 5.63 -28.61 25.75
C PHE A 108 4.65 -27.96 24.77
N PHE A 109 3.51 -28.59 24.50
CA PHE A 109 2.48 -27.98 23.66
C PHE A 109 1.85 -26.74 24.31
N ASN A 110 1.73 -26.69 25.63
CA ASN A 110 1.30 -25.50 26.36
C ASN A 110 2.31 -24.36 26.20
N LEU A 111 3.61 -24.64 26.35
CA LEU A 111 4.70 -23.69 26.11
C LEU A 111 4.65 -23.15 24.68
N LEU A 112 4.48 -24.03 23.69
CA LEU A 112 4.36 -23.63 22.29
C LEU A 112 3.15 -22.73 22.04
N ASN A 113 1.99 -23.08 22.61
CA ASN A 113 0.78 -22.29 22.43
C ASN A 113 0.94 -20.88 23.04
N GLU A 114 1.57 -20.76 24.21
CA GLU A 114 1.85 -19.47 24.82
C GLU A 114 2.87 -18.67 24.00
N ALA A 115 3.96 -19.30 23.57
CA ALA A 115 4.99 -18.69 22.73
C ALA A 115 4.42 -18.17 21.40
N MET A 116 3.54 -18.94 20.75
CA MET A 116 2.89 -18.54 19.50
C MET A 116 1.87 -17.41 19.68
N GLN A 117 1.29 -17.25 20.87
CA GLN A 117 0.35 -16.17 21.16
C GLN A 117 1.03 -14.90 21.69
N ALA A 118 2.31 -14.99 22.07
CA ALA A 118 3.06 -13.87 22.59
C ALA A 118 3.15 -12.71 21.57
N LYS A 119 2.81 -11.51 22.02
CA LYS A 119 2.98 -10.28 21.23
C LYS A 119 4.44 -9.85 21.32
N ASN A 120 5.21 -10.06 20.25
CA ASN A 120 6.66 -9.81 20.17
C ASN A 120 7.09 -8.32 20.12
N PHE A 121 6.52 -7.46 20.97
CA PHE A 121 6.96 -6.08 21.10
C PHE A 121 7.30 -5.77 22.55
N ILE A 122 8.54 -6.09 22.92
CA ILE A 122 9.15 -5.61 24.16
C ILE A 122 10.28 -4.65 23.83
N THR A 123 10.37 -3.57 24.59
CA THR A 123 11.46 -2.61 24.53
C THR A 123 12.76 -3.22 25.06
N TYR A 124 13.89 -2.60 24.73
CA TYR A 124 15.19 -3.03 25.24
C TYR A 124 15.28 -3.02 26.78
N SER A 125 14.69 -1.99 27.40
CA SER A 125 14.59 -1.87 28.87
C SER A 125 13.76 -2.99 29.47
N GLU A 126 12.61 -3.32 28.86
CA GLU A 126 11.76 -4.43 29.29
C GLU A 126 12.47 -5.79 29.13
N LYS A 127 13.16 -6.02 28.01
CA LYS A 127 13.97 -7.23 27.79
C LYS A 127 14.97 -7.44 28.92
N ARG A 128 15.69 -6.38 29.33
CA ARG A 128 16.63 -6.46 30.46
C ARG A 128 15.94 -6.73 31.80
N ALA A 129 14.78 -6.10 32.05
CA ALA A 129 14.02 -6.31 33.28
C ALA A 129 13.51 -7.75 33.39
N PHE A 130 12.85 -8.26 32.35
CA PHE A 130 12.36 -9.63 32.30
C PHE A 130 13.49 -10.64 32.43
N LYS A 131 14.62 -10.41 31.75
CA LYS A 131 15.80 -11.29 31.88
C LYS A 131 16.28 -11.38 33.32
N LYS A 132 16.36 -10.24 34.02
CA LYS A 132 16.79 -10.24 35.43
C LYS A 132 15.84 -11.06 36.30
N THR A 133 14.52 -10.87 36.12
CA THR A 133 13.51 -11.63 36.87
C THR A 133 13.56 -13.12 36.57
N LEU A 134 13.62 -13.51 35.29
CA LEU A 134 13.69 -14.91 34.88
C LEU A 134 14.95 -15.60 35.42
N VAL A 135 16.11 -14.94 35.36
CA VAL A 135 17.36 -15.49 35.91
C VAL A 135 17.21 -15.78 37.41
N SER A 136 16.68 -14.84 38.20
CA SER A 136 16.45 -15.08 39.63
C SER A 136 15.48 -16.24 39.89
N GLN A 137 14.39 -16.33 39.13
CA GLN A 137 13.43 -17.44 39.27
C GLN A 137 14.05 -18.81 38.90
N LEU A 138 14.88 -18.86 37.86
CA LEU A 138 15.57 -20.09 37.45
C LEU A 138 16.64 -20.51 38.48
N GLU A 139 17.37 -19.56 39.06
CA GLU A 139 18.36 -19.79 40.12
C GLU A 139 17.71 -20.37 41.39
N GLU A 140 16.57 -19.83 41.82
CA GLU A 140 15.79 -20.36 42.96
C GLU A 140 15.34 -21.81 42.75
N GLN A 141 15.17 -22.21 41.49
CA GLN A 141 14.74 -23.56 41.11
C GLN A 141 15.91 -24.54 40.90
N GLY A 142 17.15 -24.10 41.12
CA GLY A 142 18.35 -24.92 41.00
C GLY A 142 18.70 -25.31 39.56
N ILE A 143 18.24 -24.53 38.57
CA ILE A 143 18.50 -24.79 37.14
C ILE A 143 19.92 -24.29 36.78
N THR A 144 20.65 -25.05 35.97
CA THR A 144 21.96 -24.63 35.43
C THR A 144 21.77 -23.85 34.13
N ASN A 145 22.80 -23.08 33.70
CA ASN A 145 22.73 -22.25 32.48
C ASN A 145 21.59 -21.21 32.44
N VAL A 146 21.19 -20.71 33.61
CA VAL A 146 20.05 -19.77 33.80
C VAL A 146 20.04 -18.58 32.84
N LYS A 147 21.20 -17.99 32.53
CA LYS A 147 21.29 -16.85 31.61
C LYS A 147 20.92 -17.23 30.18
N HIS A 148 21.34 -18.41 29.73
CA HIS A 148 21.08 -18.91 28.38
C HIS A 148 19.60 -19.26 28.22
N ILE A 149 19.05 -20.01 29.18
CA ILE A 149 17.63 -20.38 29.21
C ILE A 149 16.74 -19.13 29.27
N ALA A 150 17.10 -18.13 30.09
CA ALA A 150 16.35 -16.88 30.16
C ALA A 150 16.36 -16.12 28.83
N ASP A 151 17.48 -16.10 28.10
CA ASP A 151 17.54 -15.49 26.77
C ASP A 151 16.63 -16.22 25.79
N GLN A 152 16.66 -17.55 25.77
CA GLN A 152 15.81 -18.36 24.90
C GLN A 152 14.32 -18.20 25.21
N LEU A 153 13.94 -18.19 26.50
CA LEU A 153 12.55 -17.95 26.92
C LEU A 153 12.04 -16.59 26.44
N ILE A 154 12.86 -15.54 26.58
CA ILE A 154 12.50 -14.21 26.09
C ILE A 154 12.35 -14.19 24.57
N ASP A 155 13.26 -14.86 23.86
CA ASP A 155 13.24 -14.89 22.39
C ASP A 155 12.03 -15.65 21.83
N ILE A 156 11.46 -16.60 22.59
CA ILE A 156 10.17 -17.25 22.26
C ILE A 156 8.94 -16.56 22.85
N GLY A 157 9.11 -15.45 23.59
CA GLY A 157 8.01 -14.63 24.09
C GLY A 157 7.49 -14.99 25.49
N ILE A 158 8.22 -15.81 26.23
CA ILE A 158 7.89 -16.18 27.62
C ILE A 158 8.65 -15.26 28.57
N TYR A 159 7.92 -14.34 29.21
CA TYR A 159 8.51 -13.28 30.04
C TYR A 159 8.30 -13.49 31.55
N LYS A 160 7.34 -14.34 31.93
CA LYS A 160 6.89 -14.57 33.30
C LYS A 160 6.28 -15.96 33.44
N ASP A 161 5.93 -16.33 34.66
CA ASP A 161 5.14 -17.52 34.98
C ASP A 161 5.75 -18.86 34.51
N ILE A 162 7.07 -19.01 34.69
CA ILE A 162 7.81 -20.25 34.34
C ILE A 162 7.42 -21.49 35.16
N GLN A 163 6.59 -21.33 36.19
CA GLN A 163 6.17 -22.39 37.11
C GLN A 163 5.49 -23.54 36.36
N ALA A 164 4.65 -23.21 35.37
CA ALA A 164 3.95 -24.20 34.53
C ALA A 164 4.91 -25.03 33.68
N PHE A 165 6.14 -24.56 33.45
CA PHE A 165 7.11 -25.20 32.58
C PHE A 165 8.31 -25.78 33.32
N LEU A 166 8.35 -25.72 34.66
CA LEU A 166 9.46 -26.26 35.44
C LEU A 166 9.81 -27.72 35.15
N PRO A 167 8.85 -28.64 34.90
CA PRO A 167 9.16 -30.01 34.49
C PRO A 167 9.99 -30.07 33.21
N LEU A 168 9.77 -29.16 32.25
CA LEU A 168 10.54 -29.04 31.02
C LEU A 168 11.88 -28.35 31.26
N LEU A 169 11.89 -27.26 32.03
CA LEU A 169 13.08 -26.45 32.30
C LEU A 169 14.15 -27.23 33.09
N LYS A 170 13.75 -28.23 33.87
CA LYS A 170 14.64 -29.16 34.58
C LYS A 170 15.02 -30.39 33.75
N HIS A 171 14.50 -30.53 32.52
CA HIS A 171 14.73 -31.70 31.70
C HIS A 171 16.16 -31.73 31.14
N PRO A 172 16.82 -32.91 31.04
CA PRO A 172 18.18 -33.02 30.50
C PRO A 172 18.34 -32.51 29.06
N HIS A 173 17.25 -32.45 28.31
CA HIS A 173 17.22 -31.99 26.91
C HIS A 173 16.57 -30.61 26.74
N ILE A 174 16.67 -29.73 27.75
CA ILE A 174 16.07 -28.39 27.69
C ILE A 174 16.51 -27.57 26.47
N ASP A 175 17.77 -27.68 26.07
CA ASP A 175 18.27 -26.96 24.89
C ASP A 175 17.50 -27.37 23.62
N TRP A 176 17.16 -28.66 23.48
CA TRP A 176 16.38 -29.16 22.34
C TRP A 176 14.93 -28.72 22.40
N ILE A 177 14.33 -28.70 23.61
CA ILE A 177 12.96 -28.23 23.84
C ILE A 177 12.85 -26.76 23.42
N LEU A 178 13.73 -25.90 23.93
CA LEU A 178 13.71 -24.47 23.63
C LEU A 178 14.12 -24.17 22.19
N GLN A 179 15.05 -24.93 21.62
CA GLN A 179 15.42 -24.78 20.21
C GLN A 179 14.23 -25.09 19.28
N LEU A 180 13.49 -26.16 19.56
CA LEU A 180 12.30 -26.50 18.78
C LEU A 180 11.20 -25.45 18.93
N ALA A 181 10.96 -24.97 20.16
CA ALA A 181 10.02 -23.88 20.42
C ALA A 181 10.41 -22.59 19.68
N TYR A 182 11.71 -22.27 19.67
CA TYR A 182 12.26 -21.14 18.95
C TYR A 182 12.08 -21.27 17.44
N ASN A 183 12.38 -22.44 16.87
CA ASN A 183 12.20 -22.71 15.44
C ASN A 183 10.73 -22.55 15.04
N LEU A 184 9.80 -23.11 15.80
CA LEU A 184 8.36 -22.99 15.53
C LEU A 184 7.85 -21.55 15.66
N THR A 185 8.28 -20.82 16.68
CA THR A 185 7.94 -19.39 16.86
C THR A 185 8.51 -18.53 15.73
N ARG A 186 9.70 -18.88 15.21
CA ARG A 186 10.29 -18.24 14.03
C ARG A 186 9.50 -18.48 12.76
N LEU A 187 8.88 -19.65 12.57
CA LEU A 187 8.02 -19.89 11.42
C LEU A 187 6.86 -18.88 11.39
N GLN A 188 6.22 -18.66 12.54
CA GLN A 188 5.10 -17.74 12.64
C GLN A 188 5.52 -16.28 12.40
N SER A 189 6.62 -15.84 13.00
CA SER A 189 7.12 -14.47 12.79
C SER A 189 7.57 -14.21 11.36
N ASN A 190 8.25 -15.16 10.71
CA ASN A 190 8.61 -15.06 9.30
C ASN A 190 7.36 -15.06 8.41
N ASN A 191 6.35 -15.87 8.71
CA ASN A 191 5.10 -15.86 7.96
C ASN A 191 4.39 -14.50 8.06
N ARG A 192 4.37 -13.89 9.25
CA ARG A 192 3.84 -12.53 9.46
C ARG A 192 4.62 -11.48 8.66
N THR A 193 5.94 -11.58 8.62
CA THR A 193 6.80 -10.71 7.80
C THR A 193 6.47 -10.86 6.31
N THR A 194 6.34 -12.11 5.82
CA THR A 194 5.93 -12.41 4.44
C THR A 194 4.58 -11.76 4.11
N LEU A 195 3.56 -11.96 4.95
CA LEU A 195 2.23 -11.37 4.73
C LEU A 195 2.27 -9.84 4.68
N THR A 196 3.02 -9.22 5.60
CA THR A 196 3.18 -7.75 5.64
C THR A 196 3.90 -7.24 4.39
N ALA A 197 4.93 -7.96 3.93
CA ALA A 197 5.68 -7.62 2.74
C ALA A 197 4.83 -7.78 1.46
N VAL A 198 4.03 -8.85 1.36
CA VAL A 198 3.06 -9.04 0.27
C VAL A 198 2.06 -7.89 0.22
N GLU A 199 1.53 -7.45 1.38
CA GLU A 199 0.62 -6.32 1.45
C GLU A 199 1.28 -5.02 0.92
N ARG A 200 2.54 -4.77 1.31
CA ARG A 200 3.30 -3.61 0.82
C ARG A 200 3.55 -3.68 -0.68
N ALA A 201 4.00 -4.82 -1.20
CA ALA A 201 4.21 -5.01 -2.65
C ALA A 201 2.91 -4.79 -3.43
N ALA A 202 1.78 -5.31 -2.93
CA ALA A 202 0.47 -5.09 -3.53
C ALA A 202 0.09 -3.60 -3.56
N LYS A 203 0.39 -2.83 -2.50
CA LYS A 203 0.17 -1.37 -2.48
C LYS A 203 0.99 -0.65 -3.55
N VAL A 204 2.26 -1.02 -3.72
CA VAL A 204 3.12 -0.39 -4.74
C VAL A 204 2.64 -0.73 -6.16
N VAL A 205 2.32 -2.00 -6.42
CA VAL A 205 1.76 -2.43 -7.72
C VAL A 205 0.42 -1.74 -7.98
N PHE A 206 -0.41 -1.55 -6.95
CA PHE A 206 -1.66 -0.82 -7.06
C PHE A 206 -1.43 0.66 -7.43
N ALA A 207 -0.50 1.34 -6.77
CA ALA A 207 -0.15 2.73 -7.08
C ALA A 207 0.37 2.86 -8.52
N LEU A 208 1.21 1.93 -8.96
CA LEU A 208 1.72 1.85 -10.33
C LEU A 208 0.59 1.64 -11.36
N LYS A 209 -0.34 0.71 -11.10
CA LYS A 209 -1.47 0.42 -11.99
C LYS A 209 -2.41 1.62 -12.14
N SER A 210 -2.61 2.36 -11.06
CA SER A 210 -3.37 3.61 -11.09
C SER A 210 -2.66 4.60 -12.01
N TYR A 211 -1.37 4.89 -11.77
CA TYR A 211 -0.57 5.78 -12.61
C TYR A 211 -0.54 5.38 -14.10
N ALA A 212 -0.37 4.10 -14.41
CA ALA A 212 -0.30 3.60 -15.79
C ALA A 212 -1.63 3.71 -16.55
N ARG A 213 -2.77 3.57 -15.87
CA ARG A 213 -4.09 3.81 -16.48
C ARG A 213 -4.31 5.27 -16.88
N TYR A 214 -3.62 6.20 -16.21
CA TYR A 214 -3.67 7.63 -16.54
C TYR A 214 -2.67 8.05 -17.62
N GLY A 215 -1.73 7.19 -18.01
CA GLY A 215 -0.79 7.42 -19.12
C GLY A 215 -1.27 6.88 -20.47
N GLY A 216 -2.32 6.04 -20.48
CA GLY A 216 -2.91 5.48 -21.69
C GLY A 216 -3.99 6.40 -22.23
N THR A 217 -3.89 6.77 -23.51
CA THR A 217 -4.91 7.53 -24.25
C THR A 217 -6.32 6.99 -23.99
N HIS A 218 -7.14 7.76 -23.30
CA HIS A 218 -8.59 7.56 -23.35
C HIS A 218 -9.07 7.73 -24.81
N PRO A 219 -10.11 6.99 -25.27
CA PRO A 219 -10.58 7.03 -26.66
C PRO A 219 -11.18 8.39 -27.10
N ALA A 220 -11.15 9.39 -26.23
CA ALA A 220 -11.66 10.73 -26.49
C ALA A 220 -10.57 11.76 -26.19
N GLY A 221 -9.56 11.87 -27.05
CA GLY A 221 -8.77 13.07 -27.37
C GLY A 221 -8.14 13.95 -26.27
N ASN A 222 -8.37 13.70 -24.98
CA ASN A 222 -8.07 14.64 -23.91
C ASN A 222 -6.86 14.18 -23.09
N ARG A 223 -5.99 15.15 -22.84
CA ARG A 223 -4.68 14.96 -22.18
C ARG A 223 -4.89 14.74 -20.67
N SER A 224 -4.15 13.80 -20.11
CA SER A 224 -4.04 13.61 -18.65
C SER A 224 -3.46 14.87 -18.00
N GLY A 225 -4.12 15.36 -16.94
CA GLY A 225 -3.76 16.59 -16.21
C GLY A 225 -4.69 17.79 -16.43
N GLU A 226 -5.72 17.68 -17.27
CA GLU A 226 -6.77 18.69 -17.40
C GLU A 226 -7.97 18.35 -16.51
N ARG A 227 -8.66 19.38 -16.00
CA ARG A 227 -9.93 19.15 -15.30
C ARG A 227 -10.91 18.53 -16.28
N GLN A 228 -11.59 17.48 -15.86
CA GLN A 228 -12.60 16.80 -16.66
C GLN A 228 -13.95 16.88 -15.96
N LEU A 229 -15.01 17.02 -16.76
CA LEU A 229 -16.36 16.92 -16.28
C LEU A 229 -16.68 15.44 -16.07
N ILE A 230 -16.69 14.98 -14.82
CA ILE A 230 -16.92 13.57 -14.48
C ILE A 230 -18.07 13.40 -13.49
N GLN A 231 -18.69 12.23 -13.54
CA GLN A 231 -19.59 11.76 -12.50
C GLN A 231 -18.79 11.12 -11.37
N VAL A 232 -18.85 11.69 -10.16
CA VAL A 232 -18.06 11.25 -9.00
C VAL A 232 -18.36 9.78 -8.63
N SER A 233 -19.60 9.34 -8.83
CA SER A 233 -20.02 7.96 -8.56
C SER A 233 -19.25 6.92 -9.40
N GLU A 234 -18.85 7.26 -10.62
CA GLU A 234 -18.09 6.34 -11.50
C GLU A 234 -16.69 6.07 -10.95
N GLY A 235 -16.02 7.12 -10.44
CA GLY A 235 -14.73 7.00 -9.78
C GLY A 235 -14.81 6.13 -8.52
N LEU A 236 -15.87 6.29 -7.72
CA LEU A 236 -16.09 5.50 -6.52
C LEU A 236 -16.37 4.01 -6.84
N GLU A 237 -17.25 3.73 -7.81
CA GLU A 237 -17.55 2.35 -8.25
C GLU A 237 -16.32 1.65 -8.81
N THR A 238 -15.45 2.38 -9.53
CA THR A 238 -14.18 1.84 -10.02
C THR A 238 -13.30 1.33 -8.88
N VAL A 239 -13.24 2.07 -7.77
CA VAL A 239 -12.46 1.68 -6.58
C VAL A 239 -13.16 0.56 -5.80
N LEU A 240 -14.49 0.58 -5.69
CA LEU A 240 -15.25 -0.49 -5.04
C LEU A 240 -15.10 -1.83 -5.76
N GLU A 241 -15.17 -1.86 -7.09
CA GLU A 241 -14.94 -3.07 -7.88
C GLU A 241 -13.50 -3.57 -7.74
N LEU A 242 -12.54 -2.65 -7.57
CA LEU A 242 -11.14 -2.99 -7.36
C LEU A 242 -10.91 -3.68 -6.00
N TYR A 243 -11.61 -3.26 -4.95
CA TYR A 243 -11.54 -3.86 -3.62
C TYR A 243 -12.53 -5.01 -3.41
N ARG A 244 -13.26 -5.44 -4.44
CA ARG A 244 -14.32 -6.46 -4.36
C ARG A 244 -13.89 -7.74 -3.64
N ASN A 245 -12.66 -8.22 -3.90
CA ASN A 245 -12.16 -9.44 -3.27
C ASN A 245 -11.90 -9.28 -1.77
N GLN A 246 -11.48 -8.09 -1.32
CA GLN A 246 -11.25 -7.79 0.09
C GLN A 246 -12.57 -7.51 0.81
N ILE A 247 -13.53 -6.91 0.12
CA ILE A 247 -14.88 -6.62 0.62
C ILE A 247 -15.68 -7.91 0.80
N LYS A 248 -15.60 -8.86 -0.14
CA LYS A 248 -16.28 -10.17 -0.03
C LYS A 248 -15.88 -10.98 1.22
N GLN A 249 -14.81 -10.61 1.92
CA GLN A 249 -14.39 -11.21 3.20
C GLN A 249 -15.15 -10.60 4.38
N GLY A 250 -16.48 -10.70 4.36
CA GLY A 250 -17.32 -10.33 5.51
C GLY A 250 -17.69 -8.85 5.64
N ILE A 251 -17.45 -8.02 4.62
CA ILE A 251 -17.82 -6.60 4.61
C ILE A 251 -19.02 -6.39 3.67
N GLU A 252 -20.09 -5.79 4.17
CA GLU A 252 -21.25 -5.41 3.36
C GLU A 252 -21.07 -3.96 2.84
N VAL A 253 -21.30 -3.75 1.54
CA VAL A 253 -21.27 -2.41 0.92
C VAL A 253 -22.68 -1.96 0.59
N VAL A 254 -23.10 -0.87 1.23
CA VAL A 254 -24.39 -0.21 1.00
C VAL A 254 -24.17 1.04 0.15
N ARG A 255 -24.81 1.07 -1.02
CA ARG A 255 -24.72 2.18 -1.99
C ARG A 255 -25.92 3.11 -1.82
N ASP A 256 -25.68 4.38 -1.52
CA ASP A 256 -26.72 5.40 -1.39
C ASP A 256 -26.33 6.67 -2.18
N TYR A 257 -26.34 6.56 -3.51
CA TYR A 257 -25.95 7.67 -4.39
C TYR A 257 -27.14 8.59 -4.65
N GLN A 258 -26.98 9.88 -4.33
CA GLN A 258 -27.87 10.89 -4.87
C GLN A 258 -27.41 11.26 -6.27
N SER A 259 -28.36 11.63 -7.13
CA SER A 259 -28.03 12.13 -8.46
C SER A 259 -27.43 13.53 -8.33
N ILE A 260 -26.10 13.58 -8.31
CA ILE A 260 -25.33 14.81 -8.33
C ILE A 260 -24.91 15.15 -9.76
N PRO A 261 -24.87 16.44 -10.13
CA PRO A 261 -24.37 16.86 -11.44
C PRO A 261 -22.88 16.54 -11.57
N ALA A 262 -22.44 16.28 -12.80
CA ALA A 262 -21.02 16.08 -13.08
C ALA A 262 -20.21 17.31 -12.66
N ILE A 263 -19.03 17.08 -12.09
CA ILE A 263 -18.16 18.15 -11.58
C ILE A 263 -16.87 18.21 -12.40
N TRP A 264 -16.34 19.43 -12.57
CA TRP A 264 -15.02 19.65 -13.16
C TRP A 264 -13.95 19.40 -12.10
N CYS A 265 -13.25 18.28 -12.19
CA CYS A 265 -12.20 17.93 -11.25
C CYS A 265 -11.07 17.13 -11.94
N TYR A 266 -10.04 16.80 -11.18
CA TYR A 266 -9.00 15.87 -11.60
C TYR A 266 -9.45 14.46 -11.18
N PRO A 267 -9.87 13.59 -12.12
CA PRO A 267 -10.39 12.26 -11.78
C PRO A 267 -9.39 11.44 -10.97
N ASP A 268 -8.10 11.59 -11.31
CA ASP A 268 -6.98 10.87 -10.73
C ASP A 268 -6.80 11.18 -9.24
N GLU A 269 -6.92 12.46 -8.86
CA GLU A 269 -6.84 12.90 -7.46
C GLU A 269 -8.03 12.36 -6.64
N LEU A 270 -9.24 12.36 -7.22
CA LEU A 270 -10.41 11.81 -6.56
C LEU A 270 -10.31 10.30 -6.36
N ILE A 271 -9.85 9.55 -7.36
CA ILE A 271 -9.65 8.11 -7.25
C ILE A 271 -8.61 7.78 -6.18
N GLN A 272 -7.55 8.58 -6.04
CA GLN A 272 -6.57 8.42 -4.96
C GLN A 272 -7.21 8.63 -3.58
N VAL A 273 -8.03 9.66 -3.42
CA VAL A 273 -8.78 9.91 -2.18
C VAL A 273 -9.70 8.74 -1.86
N TRP A 274 -10.49 8.25 -2.84
CA TRP A 274 -11.39 7.11 -2.65
C TRP A 274 -10.63 5.84 -2.30
N THR A 275 -9.52 5.56 -2.96
CA THR A 275 -8.67 4.41 -2.65
C THR A 275 -8.23 4.44 -1.19
N ASN A 276 -7.70 5.58 -0.73
CA ASN A 276 -7.21 5.70 0.64
C ASN A 276 -8.34 5.53 1.67
N LEU A 277 -9.49 6.16 1.44
CA LEU A 277 -10.64 6.07 2.34
C LEU A 277 -11.19 4.64 2.42
N ILE A 278 -11.42 4.01 1.28
CA ILE A 278 -11.97 2.64 1.21
C ILE A 278 -10.98 1.64 1.81
N HIS A 279 -9.69 1.80 1.51
CA HIS A 279 -8.65 0.94 2.08
C HIS A 279 -8.56 1.06 3.60
N ASN A 280 -8.54 2.30 4.12
CA ASN A 280 -8.50 2.54 5.57
C ASN A 280 -9.72 1.93 6.26
N ALA A 281 -10.90 2.05 5.65
CA ALA A 281 -12.12 1.47 6.19
C ALA A 281 -12.07 -0.07 6.20
N ILE A 282 -11.61 -0.69 5.10
CA ILE A 282 -11.38 -2.15 5.03
C ILE A 282 -10.39 -2.62 6.11
N GLN A 283 -9.28 -1.89 6.32
CA GLN A 283 -8.30 -2.23 7.35
C GLN A 283 -8.89 -2.15 8.76
N ALA A 284 -9.67 -1.10 9.06
CA ALA A 284 -10.31 -0.94 10.36
C ALA A 284 -11.27 -2.12 10.68
N MET A 285 -12.08 -2.54 9.70
CA MET A 285 -13.02 -3.66 9.87
C MET A 285 -12.33 -5.03 9.97
N LYS A 286 -11.10 -5.18 9.47
CA LYS A 286 -10.31 -6.41 9.63
C LYS A 286 -9.66 -6.55 11.02
N HIS A 287 -9.67 -5.50 11.83
CA HIS A 287 -9.10 -5.49 13.19
C HIS A 287 -10.13 -5.70 14.31
N GLU A 288 -11.43 -5.79 14.00
CA GLU A 288 -12.48 -6.11 14.97
C GLU A 288 -13.37 -7.25 14.44
N GLY A 289 -13.06 -8.48 14.84
CA GLY A 289 -13.88 -9.65 14.54
C GLY A 289 -13.87 -10.60 15.73
N TYR A 290 -14.87 -10.48 16.60
CA TYR A 290 -15.13 -11.44 17.67
C TYR A 290 -15.36 -12.85 17.08
N PRO A 291 -14.78 -13.91 17.68
CA PRO A 291 -15.00 -15.28 17.23
C PRO A 291 -16.41 -15.72 17.62
N GLY A 292 -17.37 -15.69 16.69
CA GLY A 292 -18.73 -16.08 17.03
C GLY A 292 -19.70 -16.40 15.90
N ASP A 293 -19.70 -15.71 14.77
CA ASP A 293 -20.88 -15.77 13.89
C ASP A 293 -20.52 -15.82 12.40
N ARG A 294 -20.59 -17.01 11.80
CA ARG A 294 -20.23 -17.24 10.37
C ARG A 294 -21.30 -16.76 9.37
N HIS A 295 -22.38 -16.12 9.84
CA HIS A 295 -23.48 -15.65 9.00
C HIS A 295 -23.85 -14.17 9.17
N SER A 296 -23.06 -13.39 9.93
CA SER A 296 -23.31 -11.96 10.16
C SER A 296 -22.18 -11.12 9.52
N PRO A 297 -22.47 -10.12 8.66
CA PRO A 297 -21.43 -9.25 8.09
C PRO A 297 -20.74 -8.46 9.21
N GLY A 298 -19.40 -8.49 9.22
CA GLY A 298 -18.53 -7.93 10.26
C GLY A 298 -18.38 -6.40 10.24
N GLY A 299 -19.12 -5.72 9.37
CA GLY A 299 -19.17 -4.25 9.27
C GLY A 299 -19.92 -3.80 8.01
N GLN A 300 -20.53 -2.63 8.07
CA GLN A 300 -21.19 -1.98 6.92
C GLN A 300 -20.40 -0.76 6.47
N LEU A 301 -20.04 -0.72 5.19
CA LEU A 301 -19.56 0.48 4.51
C LEU A 301 -20.74 1.18 3.84
N ARG A 302 -21.13 2.35 4.35
CA ARG A 302 -22.19 3.17 3.76
C ARG A 302 -21.61 4.44 3.16
N TYR A 303 -21.92 4.68 1.88
CA TYR A 303 -21.50 5.87 1.15
C TYR A 303 -22.72 6.67 0.73
N SER A 304 -22.72 7.97 1.05
CA SER A 304 -23.67 8.93 0.51
C SER A 304 -22.94 10.04 -0.23
N ALA A 305 -23.35 10.29 -1.48
CA ALA A 305 -22.89 11.41 -2.29
C ALA A 305 -24.04 12.42 -2.40
N GLY A 306 -23.95 13.52 -1.65
CA GLY A 306 -24.97 14.57 -1.54
C GLY A 306 -24.34 15.88 -1.02
N SER A 307 -25.10 16.74 -0.33
CA SER A 307 -24.61 18.04 0.20
C SER A 307 -23.48 17.94 1.26
N ARG A 308 -23.23 16.74 1.80
CA ARG A 308 -22.05 16.40 2.59
C ARG A 308 -21.62 14.96 2.30
N PHE A 309 -20.31 14.75 2.12
CA PHE A 309 -19.72 13.42 1.98
C PHE A 309 -19.38 12.84 3.36
N TRP A 310 -19.83 11.62 3.64
CA TRP A 310 -19.46 10.89 4.86
C TRP A 310 -19.24 9.41 4.57
N VAL A 311 -18.19 8.86 5.17
CA VAL A 311 -17.96 7.41 5.26
C VAL A 311 -18.31 7.02 6.68
N TRP A 312 -19.34 6.18 6.85
CA TRP A 312 -19.74 5.68 8.16
C TRP A 312 -19.30 4.23 8.31
N ASN A 313 -18.67 3.94 9.46
CA ASN A 313 -18.27 2.61 9.89
C ASN A 313 -19.03 2.29 11.17
N SER A 314 -19.75 1.17 11.21
CA SER A 314 -20.17 0.55 12.47
C SER A 314 -19.67 -0.88 12.55
N ALA A 315 -18.84 -1.14 13.55
CA ALA A 315 -18.92 -2.40 14.26
C ALA A 315 -20.26 -2.43 15.00
N ARG A 316 -20.94 -3.59 15.08
CA ARG A 316 -22.18 -3.70 15.86
C ARG A 316 -21.84 -3.44 17.33
N ASP A 317 -22.17 -2.24 17.82
CA ASP A 317 -22.40 -2.01 19.25
C ASP A 317 -23.70 -2.74 19.61
N SER A 318 -23.55 -3.85 20.32
CA SER A 318 -24.63 -4.42 21.11
C SER A 318 -24.05 -4.88 22.45
N GLY A 319 -23.94 -3.94 23.39
CA GLY A 319 -23.59 -4.19 24.80
C GLY A 319 -22.23 -3.69 25.20
#